data_AF-A0A1V5LHH3-F1
#
_entry.id   AF-A0A1V5LHH3-F1
#
_cell.length_a   1.000
_cell.length_b   1.000
_cell.length_c   1.000
_cell.angle_alpha   90.00
_cell.angle_beta   90.00
_cell.angle_gamma   90.00
#
_symmetry.space_group_name_H-M   'P 1'
#
loop_
_entity.id
_entity.type
_entity.pdbx_description
1 polymer ?
#
loop_
_entity_poly.entity_id
_entity_poly.type
_entity_poly.pdbx_seq_one_letter_code
_entity_poly.pdbx_strand_id
1 'polypeptide(L)'
;MPKGVNFKDSYQVMLKDAFAHFQDSLAAGSFLPALSFVYTDKAEEATITCRFTDNEKEMHFAQEGGVTELVMDSDGIMKAKITILVPRRDCYIKKVALHEIGHALGIAGHSPDQRDVMYFSVQPDLNVDPKEVKLSARDIDTLKAIYSQSEKPSPIVKVEGMERSAAGRAMIISNEGSAAYKAGNFDLALKKYQEAYQADPTNAVIARNLGGLYVNLGSINLMARNVKVAETFFKNGIDVLSKHPDNKPFCRQACTAYGSLLMMTGRAAEAKIFIEKGQGK
;
A
#
# COMPACT_ATOMS: atom_id res chain seq x y z
N MET A 1 -11.11 -13.44 -23.64
CA MET A 1 -9.64 -13.27 -23.55
C MET A 1 -8.97 -14.42 -24.29
N PRO A 2 -7.89 -14.18 -25.07
CA PRO A 2 -7.18 -15.25 -25.78
C PRO A 2 -6.48 -16.18 -24.76
N LYS A 3 -6.71 -17.49 -24.89
CA LYS A 3 -6.12 -18.52 -24.01
C LYS A 3 -4.66 -18.79 -24.44
N GLY A 4 -3.70 -18.26 -23.69
CA GLY A 4 -2.27 -18.57 -23.89
C GLY A 4 -1.90 -20.00 -23.46
N VAL A 5 -0.69 -20.45 -23.82
CA VAL A 5 -0.18 -21.84 -23.70
C VAL A 5 -0.16 -22.38 -22.26
N ASN A 6 -0.27 -21.52 -21.25
CA ASN A 6 -0.18 -21.86 -19.83
C ASN A 6 -1.41 -21.43 -19.00
N PHE A 7 -2.51 -21.08 -19.65
CA PHE A 7 -3.74 -20.65 -18.98
C PHE A 7 -4.62 -21.84 -18.55
N LYS A 8 -5.12 -21.82 -17.32
CA LYS A 8 -6.13 -22.78 -16.82
C LYS A 8 -7.46 -22.06 -16.61
N ASP A 9 -8.57 -22.72 -16.95
CA ASP A 9 -9.91 -22.18 -16.71
C ASP A 9 -10.17 -21.93 -15.20
N SER A 10 -9.49 -22.69 -14.32
CA SER A 10 -9.51 -22.47 -12.87
C SER A 10 -9.03 -21.07 -12.45
N TYR A 11 -8.14 -20.43 -13.22
CA TYR A 11 -7.62 -19.10 -12.88
C TYR A 11 -8.70 -18.01 -12.94
N GLN A 12 -9.60 -18.11 -13.92
CA GLN A 12 -10.74 -17.20 -14.00
C GLN A 12 -11.71 -17.43 -12.85
N VAL A 13 -11.90 -18.69 -12.43
CA VAL A 13 -12.72 -19.04 -11.27
C VAL A 13 -12.12 -18.44 -10.00
N MET A 14 -10.81 -18.61 -9.77
CA MET A 14 -10.12 -18.05 -8.58
C MET A 14 -10.19 -16.52 -8.54
N LEU A 15 -10.07 -15.85 -9.69
CA LEU A 15 -10.19 -14.39 -9.76
C LEU A 15 -11.61 -13.93 -9.40
N LYS A 16 -12.64 -14.58 -9.95
CA LYS A 16 -14.04 -14.26 -9.63
C LYS A 16 -14.37 -14.56 -8.16
N ASP A 17 -13.85 -15.66 -7.64
CA ASP A 17 -13.98 -16.04 -6.23
C ASP A 17 -13.34 -14.98 -5.31
N ALA A 18 -12.18 -14.43 -5.68
CA ALA A 18 -11.56 -13.33 -4.95
C ALA A 18 -12.45 -12.07 -4.91
N PHE A 19 -13.03 -11.65 -6.04
CA PHE A 19 -13.99 -10.52 -6.08
C PHE A 19 -15.23 -10.77 -5.21
N ALA A 20 -15.83 -11.96 -5.33
CA ALA A 20 -16.98 -12.35 -4.51
C ALA A 20 -16.60 -12.30 -3.01
N HIS A 21 -15.39 -12.74 -2.66
CA HIS A 21 -14.93 -12.73 -1.29
C HIS A 21 -14.82 -11.32 -0.70
N PHE A 22 -14.38 -10.32 -1.46
CA PHE A 22 -14.43 -8.91 -1.02
C PHE A 22 -15.86 -8.42 -0.81
N GLN A 23 -16.76 -8.71 -1.76
CA GLN A 23 -18.16 -8.32 -1.68
C GLN A 23 -18.86 -8.94 -0.46
N ASP A 24 -18.72 -10.25 -0.25
CA ASP A 24 -19.33 -10.98 0.86
C ASP A 24 -18.77 -10.54 2.22
N SER A 25 -17.45 -10.33 2.32
CA SER A 25 -16.79 -9.91 3.56
C SER A 25 -17.20 -8.50 4.00
N LEU A 26 -17.63 -7.66 3.07
CA LEU A 26 -18.05 -6.28 3.33
C LEU A 26 -19.57 -6.10 3.38
N ALA A 27 -20.35 -7.10 2.98
CA ALA A 27 -21.82 -7.06 3.07
C ALA A 27 -22.37 -7.20 4.51
N ALA A 28 -21.61 -7.79 5.43
CA ALA A 28 -22.09 -8.28 6.72
C ALA A 28 -22.33 -7.22 7.82
N GLY A 29 -22.21 -5.92 7.54
CA GLY A 29 -22.40 -4.91 8.59
C GLY A 29 -22.82 -3.55 8.06
N SER A 30 -24.14 -3.29 8.03
CA SER A 30 -24.81 -1.97 7.96
C SER A 30 -24.05 -0.83 7.26
N PHE A 31 -23.39 -1.11 6.15
CA PHE A 31 -22.57 -0.15 5.42
C PHE A 31 -23.20 0.03 4.04
N LEU A 32 -23.64 1.26 3.78
CA LEU A 32 -24.19 1.67 2.50
C LEU A 32 -23.23 2.68 1.84
N PRO A 33 -23.01 2.55 0.52
CA PRO A 33 -23.43 1.42 -0.31
C PRO A 33 -22.56 0.19 -0.05
N ALA A 34 -23.17 -0.99 -0.02
CA ALA A 34 -22.44 -2.25 0.00
C ALA A 34 -21.57 -2.34 -1.28
N LEU A 35 -20.30 -2.69 -1.12
CA LEU A 35 -19.39 -2.87 -2.26
C LEU A 35 -20.00 -3.89 -3.22
N SER A 36 -20.12 -3.55 -4.50
CA SER A 36 -20.66 -4.45 -5.51
C SER A 36 -19.81 -4.43 -6.77
N PHE A 37 -19.56 -5.61 -7.33
CA PHE A 37 -18.89 -5.78 -8.61
C PHE A 37 -19.87 -6.18 -9.70
N VAL A 38 -19.91 -5.40 -10.78
CA VAL A 38 -20.68 -5.71 -11.99
C VAL A 38 -19.71 -6.11 -13.09
N TYR A 39 -19.94 -7.27 -13.70
CA TYR A 39 -19.11 -7.78 -14.78
C TYR A 39 -19.62 -7.30 -16.14
N THR A 40 -18.71 -6.89 -17.00
CA THR A 40 -18.97 -6.52 -18.40
C THR A 40 -17.95 -7.18 -19.30
N ASP A 41 -18.36 -7.51 -20.53
CA ASP A 41 -17.48 -8.05 -21.57
C ASP A 41 -16.78 -6.95 -22.38
N LYS A 42 -17.14 -5.68 -22.15
CA LYS A 42 -16.56 -4.51 -22.82
C LYS A 42 -15.51 -3.85 -21.93
N ALA A 43 -14.26 -3.87 -22.39
CA ALA A 43 -13.12 -3.39 -21.60
C ALA A 43 -13.19 -1.87 -21.32
N GLU A 44 -13.78 -1.10 -22.23
CA GLU A 44 -13.92 0.35 -22.13
C GLU A 44 -14.87 0.78 -21.00
N GLU A 45 -15.90 -0.03 -20.72
CA GLU A 45 -16.90 0.18 -19.67
C GLU A 45 -16.40 -0.29 -18.29
N ALA A 46 -15.32 -1.08 -18.24
CA ALA A 46 -14.78 -1.61 -17.00
C ALA A 46 -13.93 -0.56 -16.25
N THR A 47 -14.20 -0.41 -14.96
CA THR A 47 -13.36 0.35 -14.01
C THR A 47 -12.19 -0.48 -13.50
N ILE A 48 -12.34 -1.82 -13.42
CA ILE A 48 -11.25 -2.74 -13.12
C ILE A 48 -11.11 -3.71 -14.30
N THR A 49 -9.92 -3.75 -14.89
CA THR A 49 -9.57 -4.72 -15.93
C THR A 49 -8.58 -5.72 -15.37
N CYS A 50 -8.77 -7.00 -15.67
CA CYS A 50 -7.86 -8.06 -15.24
C CYS A 50 -7.32 -8.79 -16.47
N ARG A 51 -6.05 -9.15 -16.46
CA ARG A 51 -5.49 -10.07 -17.45
C ARG A 51 -4.47 -11.01 -16.81
N PHE A 52 -4.16 -12.08 -17.53
CA PHE A 52 -3.12 -13.02 -17.17
C PHE A 52 -1.95 -12.91 -18.15
N THR A 53 -0.72 -13.08 -17.66
CA THR A 53 0.50 -13.09 -18.47
C THR A 53 1.43 -14.21 -18.00
N ASP A 54 2.22 -14.79 -18.89
CA ASP A 54 3.32 -15.70 -18.55
C ASP A 54 4.69 -15.03 -18.66
N ASN A 55 4.71 -13.72 -18.92
CA ASN A 55 5.92 -12.93 -19.00
C ASN A 55 6.26 -12.29 -17.65
N GLU A 56 7.25 -12.86 -16.96
CA GLU A 56 7.70 -12.35 -15.65
C GLU A 56 8.24 -10.91 -15.71
N LYS A 57 8.66 -10.42 -16.89
CA LYS A 57 9.15 -9.04 -17.06
C LYS A 57 8.05 -7.99 -16.94
N GLU A 58 6.79 -8.40 -16.98
CA GLU A 58 5.63 -7.52 -16.77
C GLU A 58 5.29 -7.35 -15.28
N MET A 59 5.96 -8.11 -14.40
CA MET A 59 5.82 -7.94 -12.95
C MET A 59 6.83 -6.93 -12.45
N HIS A 60 6.44 -6.09 -11.48
CA HIS A 60 7.38 -5.26 -10.75
C HIS A 60 8.35 -6.14 -9.93
N PHE A 61 7.80 -7.17 -9.27
CA PHE A 61 8.55 -8.25 -8.64
C PHE A 61 7.91 -9.60 -8.94
N ALA A 62 8.70 -10.56 -9.45
CA ALA A 62 8.20 -11.91 -9.72
C ALA A 62 7.61 -12.62 -8.47
N GLN A 63 8.00 -12.17 -7.27
CA GLN A 63 7.56 -12.68 -5.97
C GLN A 63 6.17 -12.18 -5.54
N GLU A 64 5.71 -11.04 -6.08
CA GLU A 64 4.34 -10.53 -5.87
C GLU A 64 3.36 -11.35 -6.72
N GLY A 65 3.80 -11.83 -7.89
CA GLY A 65 3.00 -12.69 -8.77
C GLY A 65 1.83 -11.97 -9.45
N GLY A 66 1.64 -10.69 -9.17
CA GLY A 66 0.70 -9.80 -9.82
C GLY A 66 1.20 -8.35 -9.79
N VAL A 67 0.49 -7.49 -10.50
CA VAL A 67 0.67 -6.04 -10.44
C VAL A 67 -0.67 -5.35 -10.70
N THR A 68 -0.97 -4.35 -9.87
CA THR A 68 -2.07 -3.41 -10.08
C THR A 68 -1.55 -2.03 -10.46
N GLU A 69 -1.92 -1.60 -11.67
CA GLU A 69 -1.69 -0.23 -12.14
C GLU A 69 -2.96 0.60 -11.90
N LEU A 70 -2.84 1.73 -11.21
CA LEU A 70 -3.96 2.63 -10.91
C LEU A 70 -3.93 3.86 -11.82
N VAL A 71 -5.10 4.23 -12.34
CA VAL A 71 -5.37 5.50 -12.99
C VAL A 71 -6.24 6.32 -12.05
N MET A 72 -5.72 7.48 -11.64
CA MET A 72 -6.36 8.37 -10.67
C MET A 72 -6.91 9.61 -11.36
N ASP A 73 -7.98 10.18 -10.81
CA ASP A 73 -8.48 11.52 -11.13
C ASP A 73 -8.66 12.36 -9.85
N SER A 74 -9.39 13.47 -9.93
CA SER A 74 -9.66 14.34 -8.78
C SER A 74 -10.53 13.70 -7.70
N ASP A 75 -11.33 12.68 -8.05
CA ASP A 75 -12.30 12.03 -7.18
C ASP A 75 -11.80 10.69 -6.62
N GLY A 76 -10.74 10.13 -7.19
CA GLY A 76 -10.04 8.97 -6.64
C GLY A 76 -9.53 8.01 -7.71
N ILE A 77 -9.71 6.71 -7.47
CA ILE A 77 -9.33 5.66 -8.43
C ILE A 77 -10.38 5.65 -9.55
N MET A 78 -9.99 6.13 -10.73
CA MET A 78 -10.83 6.13 -11.92
C MET A 78 -10.84 4.76 -12.60
N LYS A 79 -9.65 4.15 -12.75
CA LYS A 79 -9.49 2.81 -13.32
C LYS A 79 -8.37 2.04 -12.62
N ALA A 80 -8.49 0.72 -12.55
CA ALA A 80 -7.42 -0.18 -12.13
C ALA A 80 -7.19 -1.26 -13.18
N LYS A 81 -5.92 -1.61 -13.39
CA LYS A 81 -5.50 -2.67 -14.31
C LYS A 81 -4.66 -3.68 -13.57
N ILE A 82 -5.23 -4.87 -13.39
CA ILE A 82 -4.64 -6.00 -12.70
C ILE A 82 -4.02 -6.94 -13.74
N THR A 83 -2.74 -7.26 -13.58
CA THR A 83 -2.06 -8.30 -14.37
C THR A 83 -1.56 -9.38 -13.42
N ILE A 84 -1.93 -10.65 -13.65
CA ILE A 84 -1.54 -11.79 -12.81
C ILE A 84 -0.61 -12.73 -13.59
N LEU A 85 0.50 -13.12 -12.97
CA LEU A 85 1.48 -14.04 -13.54
C LEU A 85 1.00 -15.49 -13.46
N VAL A 86 1.06 -16.19 -14.59
CA VAL A 86 0.70 -17.60 -14.76
C VAL A 86 1.82 -18.35 -15.52
N PRO A 87 1.92 -19.69 -15.41
CA PRO A 87 1.13 -20.59 -14.59
C PRO A 87 1.60 -20.61 -13.13
N ARG A 88 0.64 -20.71 -12.21
CA ARG A 88 0.83 -20.97 -10.77
C ARG A 88 -0.25 -21.92 -10.24
N ARG A 89 -0.15 -22.35 -8.98
CA ARG A 89 -1.20 -23.15 -8.31
C ARG A 89 -2.44 -22.29 -8.05
N ASP A 90 -3.63 -22.91 -8.00
CA ASP A 90 -4.90 -22.17 -7.83
C ASP A 90 -4.94 -21.36 -6.54
N CYS A 91 -4.43 -21.90 -5.43
CA CYS A 91 -4.31 -21.21 -4.14
C CYS A 91 -3.43 -19.96 -4.23
N TYR A 92 -2.34 -20.04 -5.00
CA TYR A 92 -1.43 -18.92 -5.25
C TYR A 92 -2.15 -17.84 -6.07
N ILE A 93 -2.83 -18.23 -7.15
CA ILE A 93 -3.59 -17.30 -8.00
C ILE A 93 -4.67 -16.59 -7.19
N LYS A 94 -5.39 -17.30 -6.32
CA LYS A 94 -6.38 -16.67 -5.45
C LYS A 94 -5.75 -15.68 -4.48
N LYS A 95 -4.61 -16.01 -3.87
CA LYS A 95 -3.90 -15.09 -2.96
C LYS A 95 -3.42 -13.82 -3.68
N VAL A 96 -2.81 -13.98 -4.86
CA VAL A 96 -2.42 -12.84 -5.72
C VAL A 96 -3.65 -12.01 -6.10
N ALA A 97 -4.73 -12.65 -6.56
CA ALA A 97 -5.94 -11.94 -6.95
C ALA A 97 -6.50 -11.11 -5.78
N LEU A 98 -6.56 -11.68 -4.57
CA LEU A 98 -6.98 -10.95 -3.39
C LEU A 98 -6.08 -9.73 -3.10
N HIS A 99 -4.76 -9.89 -3.26
CA HIS A 99 -3.76 -8.83 -3.06
C HIS A 99 -3.95 -7.68 -4.06
N GLU A 100 -3.98 -8.01 -5.35
CA GLU A 100 -4.11 -7.04 -6.43
C GLU A 100 -5.45 -6.31 -6.40
N ILE A 101 -6.55 -7.02 -6.06
CA ILE A 101 -7.86 -6.39 -5.85
C ILE A 101 -7.82 -5.43 -4.65
N GLY A 102 -7.09 -5.76 -3.58
CA GLY A 102 -6.89 -4.85 -2.45
C GLY A 102 -6.26 -3.53 -2.87
N HIS A 103 -5.25 -3.56 -3.74
CA HIS A 103 -4.68 -2.36 -4.36
C HIS A 103 -5.69 -1.63 -5.26
N ALA A 104 -6.45 -2.36 -6.08
CA ALA A 104 -7.48 -1.78 -6.95
C ALA A 104 -8.60 -1.08 -6.16
N LEU A 105 -8.84 -1.50 -4.91
CA LEU A 105 -9.78 -0.89 -3.98
C LEU A 105 -9.16 0.20 -3.10
N GLY A 106 -7.90 0.56 -3.33
CA GLY A 106 -7.24 1.69 -2.67
C GLY A 106 -6.47 1.37 -1.40
N ILE A 107 -6.25 0.10 -1.07
CA ILE A 107 -5.29 -0.25 -0.02
C ILE A 107 -3.88 -0.01 -0.55
N ALA A 108 -3.22 1.03 -0.02
CA ALA A 108 -1.86 1.39 -0.39
C ALA A 108 -0.82 0.75 0.53
N GLY A 109 0.30 0.32 -0.07
CA GLY A 109 1.41 -0.31 0.65
C GLY A 109 1.13 -1.75 1.05
N HIS A 110 2.06 -2.32 1.82
CA HIS A 110 2.04 -3.73 2.19
C HIS A 110 1.94 -3.94 3.70
N SER A 111 1.21 -4.96 4.11
CA SER A 111 1.19 -5.41 5.50
C SER A 111 2.54 -6.02 5.89
N PRO A 112 3.01 -5.83 7.14
CA PRO A 112 4.14 -6.58 7.68
C PRO A 112 3.75 -7.97 8.20
N ASP A 113 2.45 -8.28 8.33
CA ASP A 113 1.98 -9.60 8.81
C ASP A 113 1.79 -10.53 7.61
N GLN A 114 2.51 -11.66 7.61
CA GLN A 114 2.49 -12.65 6.53
C GLN A 114 1.13 -13.31 6.29
N ARG A 115 0.24 -13.20 7.28
CA ARG A 115 -1.13 -13.75 7.24
C ARG A 115 -2.11 -12.82 6.53
N ASP A 116 -1.78 -11.54 6.37
CA ASP A 116 -2.62 -10.59 5.66
C ASP A 116 -2.50 -10.80 4.15
N VAL A 117 -3.60 -10.54 3.44
CA VAL A 117 -3.61 -10.58 1.97
C VAL A 117 -2.65 -9.54 1.41
N MET A 118 -2.56 -8.36 2.04
CA MET A 118 -1.70 -7.27 1.61
C MET A 118 -0.21 -7.46 1.97
N TYR A 119 0.22 -8.65 2.42
CA TYR A 119 1.65 -8.94 2.59
C TYR A 119 2.35 -9.04 1.22
N PHE A 120 3.46 -8.34 1.03
CA PHE A 120 4.14 -8.15 -0.26
C PHE A 120 4.66 -9.42 -0.94
N SER A 121 4.80 -10.54 -0.21
CA SER A 121 5.32 -11.78 -0.77
C SER A 121 4.24 -12.86 -0.70
N VAL A 122 3.80 -13.32 -1.87
CA VAL A 122 2.95 -14.50 -1.95
C VAL A 122 3.86 -15.72 -1.82
N GLN A 123 3.80 -16.38 -0.66
CA GLN A 123 4.59 -17.59 -0.39
C GLN A 123 4.39 -18.63 -1.52
N PRO A 124 5.44 -18.97 -2.31
CA PRO A 124 5.33 -19.89 -3.46
C PRO A 124 4.92 -21.32 -3.08
N ASP A 125 5.06 -21.65 -1.80
CA ASP A 125 4.80 -22.93 -1.17
C ASP A 125 3.44 -23.01 -0.47
N LEU A 126 2.55 -22.01 -0.65
CA LEU A 126 1.17 -22.06 -0.13
C LEU A 126 0.48 -23.35 -0.61
N ASN A 127 0.49 -24.39 0.23
CA ASN A 127 -0.07 -25.70 -0.07
C ASN A 127 -1.34 -25.94 0.73
N VAL A 128 -2.24 -24.97 0.64
CA VAL A 128 -3.53 -24.96 1.32
C VAL A 128 -4.65 -25.03 0.28
N ASP A 129 -5.82 -25.50 0.70
CA ASP A 129 -7.02 -25.41 -0.14
C ASP A 129 -7.27 -23.94 -0.51
N PRO A 130 -7.48 -23.58 -1.79
CA PRO A 130 -7.84 -22.22 -2.18
C PRO A 130 -8.99 -21.62 -1.37
N LYS A 131 -9.93 -22.42 -0.86
CA LYS A 131 -11.03 -21.97 0.01
C LYS A 131 -10.56 -21.39 1.34
N GLU A 132 -9.39 -21.79 1.82
CA GLU A 132 -8.80 -21.30 3.06
C GLU A 132 -8.09 -19.95 2.89
N VAL A 133 -7.81 -19.54 1.65
CA VAL A 133 -7.24 -18.23 1.32
C VAL A 133 -8.35 -17.19 1.38
N LYS A 134 -8.29 -16.29 2.36
CA LYS A 134 -9.34 -15.30 2.66
C LYS A 134 -8.74 -14.00 3.21
N LEU A 135 -9.53 -12.93 3.16
CA LEU A 135 -9.19 -11.65 3.78
C LEU A 135 -9.05 -11.80 5.30
N SER A 136 -8.07 -11.15 5.89
CA SER A 136 -7.96 -11.07 7.35
C SER A 136 -8.95 -10.06 7.91
N ALA A 137 -9.24 -10.13 9.22
CA ALA A 137 -10.06 -9.11 9.88
C ALA A 137 -9.47 -7.70 9.70
N ARG A 138 -8.14 -7.59 9.69
CA ARG A 138 -7.44 -6.32 9.48
C ARG A 138 -7.59 -5.80 8.06
N ASP A 139 -7.54 -6.68 7.05
CA ASP A 139 -7.79 -6.30 5.65
C ASP A 139 -9.22 -5.70 5.54
N ILE A 140 -10.20 -6.37 6.14
CA ILE A 140 -11.61 -5.92 6.17
C ILE A 140 -11.75 -4.57 6.91
N ASP A 141 -11.12 -4.42 8.07
CA ASP A 141 -11.18 -3.18 8.87
C ASP A 141 -10.51 -2.00 8.15
N THR A 142 -9.44 -2.26 7.40
CA THR A 142 -8.76 -1.25 6.57
C THR A 142 -9.67 -0.76 5.46
N LEU A 143 -10.34 -1.68 4.74
CA LEU A 143 -11.32 -1.31 3.71
C LEU A 143 -12.50 -0.55 4.30
N LYS A 144 -13.04 -1.02 5.43
CA LYS A 144 -14.08 -0.29 6.15
C LYS A 144 -13.63 1.12 6.49
N ALA A 145 -12.39 1.33 6.93
CA ALA A 145 -11.87 2.66 7.20
C ALA A 145 -11.77 3.54 5.93
N ILE A 146 -11.30 2.98 4.80
CA ILE A 146 -11.20 3.68 3.52
C ILE A 146 -12.59 4.15 3.04
N TYR A 147 -13.56 3.23 3.02
CA TYR A 147 -14.89 3.50 2.48
C TYR A 147 -15.83 4.18 3.51
N SER A 148 -15.59 4.06 4.82
CA SER A 148 -16.34 4.86 5.82
C SER A 148 -15.94 6.34 5.83
N GLN A 149 -14.74 6.66 5.33
CA GLN A 149 -14.30 8.04 5.17
C GLN A 149 -14.85 8.70 3.89
N SER A 150 -15.46 7.95 2.97
CA SER A 150 -16.03 8.54 1.73
C SER A 150 -17.39 9.20 1.92
N GLU A 151 -18.04 9.09 3.09
CA GLU A 151 -19.26 9.87 3.40
C GLU A 151 -19.07 11.01 4.41
N LYS A 152 -17.86 11.21 4.93
CA LYS A 152 -17.54 12.41 5.68
C LYS A 152 -16.19 12.91 5.21
N PRO A 153 -16.10 14.06 4.51
CA PRO A 153 -14.86 14.81 4.57
C PRO A 153 -14.45 14.83 6.04
N SER A 154 -13.24 14.34 6.33
CA SER A 154 -12.56 14.69 7.58
C SER A 154 -12.87 16.15 7.81
N PRO A 155 -13.47 16.57 8.96
CA PRO A 155 -13.99 17.91 9.08
C PRO A 155 -12.92 18.83 8.55
N ILE A 156 -13.21 19.47 7.41
CA ILE A 156 -12.46 20.62 6.98
C ILE A 156 -12.70 21.53 8.17
N VAL A 157 -11.72 21.57 9.07
CA VAL A 157 -11.66 22.60 10.09
C VAL A 157 -11.76 23.86 9.25
N LYS A 158 -12.91 24.54 9.31
CA LYS A 158 -13.09 25.81 8.60
C LYS A 158 -11.90 26.67 9.01
N VAL A 159 -11.03 26.94 8.04
CA VAL A 159 -9.71 27.54 8.23
C VAL A 159 -9.88 29.06 8.41
N GLU A 160 -10.69 29.49 9.36
CA GLU A 160 -10.73 30.88 9.77
C GLU A 160 -9.85 31.02 11.01
N GLY A 161 -8.56 31.35 10.78
CA GLY A 161 -7.63 31.75 11.85
C GLY A 161 -6.31 30.98 11.95
N MET A 162 -6.14 29.81 11.32
CA MET A 162 -4.87 29.04 11.37
C MET A 162 -3.69 29.77 10.69
N GLU A 163 -3.95 30.62 9.69
CA GLU A 163 -2.88 31.36 9.00
C GLU A 163 -2.10 32.33 9.90
N ARG A 164 -2.69 32.72 11.03
CA ARG A 164 -2.10 33.71 11.95
C ARG A 164 -0.98 33.11 12.82
N SER A 165 -0.94 31.80 13.04
CA SER A 165 0.09 31.15 13.86
C SER A 165 1.11 30.39 12.99
N ALA A 166 2.37 30.35 13.43
CA ALA A 166 3.42 29.60 12.74
C ALA A 166 3.09 28.11 12.62
N ALA A 167 2.51 27.51 13.67
CA ALA A 167 2.07 26.12 13.69
C ALA A 167 0.91 25.85 12.71
N GLY A 168 -0.05 26.78 12.58
CA GLY A 168 -1.13 26.65 11.61
C GLY A 168 -0.64 26.73 10.16
N ARG A 169 0.30 27.63 9.87
CA ARG A 169 0.97 27.67 8.54
C ARG A 169 1.74 26.39 8.24
N ALA A 170 2.48 25.84 9.21
CA ALA A 170 3.18 24.56 9.05
C ALA A 170 2.23 23.41 8.69
N MET A 171 1.04 23.37 9.32
CA MET A 171 0.02 22.37 9.02
C MET A 171 -0.59 22.54 7.62
N ILE A 172 -0.80 23.77 7.16
CA ILE A 172 -1.27 24.04 5.79
C ILE A 172 -0.26 23.50 4.78
N ILE A 173 1.04 23.78 4.96
CA ILE A 173 2.11 23.27 4.09
C ILE A 173 2.16 21.73 4.13
N SER A 174 1.96 21.11 5.29
CA SER A 174 1.86 19.65 5.43
C SER A 174 0.67 19.08 4.64
N ASN A 175 -0.47 19.78 4.63
CA ASN A 175 -1.63 19.36 3.85
C ASN A 175 -1.39 19.51 2.34
N GLU A 176 -0.68 20.55 1.90
CA GLU A 176 -0.21 20.67 0.50
C GLU A 176 0.71 19.51 0.11
N GLY A 177 1.63 19.12 1.00
CA GLY A 177 2.45 17.92 0.80
C GLY A 177 1.63 16.64 0.70
N SER A 178 0.56 16.53 1.48
CA SER A 178 -0.40 15.43 1.42
C SER A 178 -1.17 15.41 0.09
N ALA A 179 -1.57 16.56 -0.43
CA ALA A 179 -2.22 16.68 -1.73
C ALA A 179 -1.26 16.29 -2.87
N ALA A 180 -0.02 16.78 -2.83
CA ALA A 180 1.03 16.41 -3.80
C ALA A 180 1.34 14.91 -3.77
N TYR A 181 1.40 14.32 -2.56
CA TYR A 181 1.59 12.88 -2.37
C TYR A 181 0.46 12.07 -3.03
N LYS A 182 -0.80 12.45 -2.79
CA LYS A 182 -1.98 11.81 -3.40
C LYS A 182 -1.97 11.93 -4.93
N ALA A 183 -1.44 13.03 -5.46
CA ALA A 183 -1.27 13.24 -6.89
C ALA A 183 -0.04 12.50 -7.50
N GLY A 184 0.69 11.71 -6.70
CA GLY A 184 1.88 10.99 -7.15
C GLY A 184 3.12 11.87 -7.38
N ASN A 185 3.05 13.16 -7.06
CA ASN A 185 4.18 14.08 -7.19
C ASN A 185 5.06 14.01 -5.93
N PHE A 186 5.88 12.96 -5.86
CA PHE A 186 6.69 12.67 -4.68
C PHE A 186 7.78 13.71 -4.42
N ASP A 187 8.33 14.35 -5.45
CA ASP A 187 9.33 15.41 -5.29
C ASP A 187 8.71 16.65 -4.64
N LEU A 188 7.52 17.07 -5.09
CA LEU A 188 6.79 18.17 -4.48
C LEU A 188 6.32 17.81 -3.07
N ALA A 189 5.81 16.60 -2.86
CA ALA A 189 5.40 16.11 -1.54
C ALA A 189 6.57 16.15 -0.55
N LEU A 190 7.76 15.69 -0.98
CA LEU A 190 8.96 15.71 -0.16
C LEU A 190 9.35 17.13 0.22
N LYS A 191 9.41 18.04 -0.75
CA LYS A 191 9.70 19.45 -0.52
C LYS A 191 8.73 20.06 0.49
N LYS A 192 7.43 19.86 0.30
CA LYS A 192 6.39 20.43 1.16
C LYS A 192 6.42 19.86 2.58
N TYR A 193 6.59 18.55 2.75
CA TYR A 193 6.72 17.99 4.08
C TYR A 193 8.00 18.44 4.80
N GLN A 194 9.10 18.63 4.06
CA GLN A 194 10.32 19.21 4.63
C GLN A 194 10.11 20.67 5.08
N GLU A 195 9.47 21.50 4.25
CA GLU A 195 9.10 22.88 4.60
C GLU A 195 8.20 22.92 5.84
N ALA A 196 7.18 22.06 5.89
CA ALA A 196 6.28 21.93 7.03
C ALA A 196 7.02 21.53 8.32
N TYR A 197 7.93 20.55 8.22
CA TYR A 197 8.70 20.07 9.36
C TYR A 197 9.75 21.10 9.84
N GLN A 198 10.32 21.89 8.94
CA GLN A 198 11.18 23.01 9.33
C GLN A 198 10.39 24.11 10.05
N ALA A 199 9.15 24.36 9.62
CA ALA A 199 8.29 25.37 10.23
C ALA A 199 7.78 24.96 11.62
N ASP A 200 7.50 23.67 11.84
CA ASP A 200 7.13 23.13 13.15
C ASP A 200 7.71 21.72 13.37
N PRO A 201 8.97 21.63 13.83
CA PRO A 201 9.64 20.34 14.07
C PRO A 201 9.13 19.62 15.31
N THR A 202 8.30 20.27 16.15
CA THR A 202 7.74 19.68 17.37
C THR A 202 6.44 18.93 17.10
N ASN A 203 5.84 19.13 15.93
CA ASN A 203 4.56 18.53 15.56
C ASN A 203 4.70 17.07 15.14
N ALA A 204 4.21 16.17 15.99
CA ALA A 204 4.26 14.73 15.73
C ALA A 204 3.55 14.32 14.44
N VAL A 205 2.47 15.01 14.02
CA VAL A 205 1.72 14.69 12.79
C VAL A 205 2.54 15.05 11.55
N ILE A 206 3.18 16.22 11.54
CA ILE A 206 4.04 16.64 10.42
C ILE A 206 5.27 15.71 10.32
N ALA A 207 5.88 15.40 11.45
CA ALA A 207 6.98 14.43 11.52
C ALA A 207 6.57 13.05 11.00
N ARG A 208 5.37 12.58 11.33
CA ARG A 208 4.81 11.32 10.84
C ARG A 208 4.65 11.32 9.33
N ASN A 209 4.12 12.40 8.76
CA ASN A 209 3.91 12.53 7.31
C ASN A 209 5.24 12.53 6.56
N LEU A 210 6.22 13.33 7.01
CA LEU A 210 7.57 13.36 6.41
C LEU A 210 8.28 12.01 6.56
N GLY A 211 8.28 11.44 7.77
CA GLY A 211 8.91 10.16 8.06
C GLY A 211 8.31 9.01 7.26
N GLY A 212 6.98 8.99 7.11
CA GLY A 212 6.27 8.03 6.27
C GLY A 212 6.65 8.15 4.80
N LEU A 213 6.73 9.37 4.27
CA LEU A 213 7.19 9.59 2.89
C LEU A 213 8.62 9.09 2.68
N TYR A 214 9.53 9.36 3.63
CA TYR A 214 10.89 8.84 3.56
C TYR A 214 10.93 7.31 3.52
N VAL A 215 10.15 6.62 4.35
CA VAL A 215 10.08 5.15 4.29
C VAL A 215 9.57 4.67 2.93
N ASN A 216 8.56 5.32 2.36
CA ASN A 216 8.03 4.96 1.04
C ASN A 216 9.06 5.19 -0.07
N LEU A 217 9.74 6.34 -0.09
CA LEU A 217 10.82 6.62 -1.03
C LEU A 217 12.02 5.67 -0.85
N GLY A 218 12.30 5.27 0.39
CA GLY A 218 13.29 4.25 0.72
C GLY A 218 12.95 2.90 0.08
N SER A 219 11.70 2.46 0.25
CA SER A 219 11.19 1.23 -0.37
C SER A 219 11.22 1.30 -1.90
N ILE A 220 10.76 2.40 -2.51
CA ILE A 220 10.79 2.62 -3.97
C ILE A 220 12.22 2.54 -4.51
N ASN A 221 13.18 3.17 -3.83
CA ASN A 221 14.57 3.14 -4.26
C ASN A 221 15.22 1.77 -4.04
N LEU A 222 14.84 1.04 -2.99
CA LEU A 222 15.31 -0.33 -2.76
C LEU A 222 14.81 -1.25 -3.87
N MET A 223 13.53 -1.12 -4.23
CA MET A 223 12.88 -1.79 -5.35
C MET A 223 13.59 -1.50 -6.69
N ALA A 224 13.98 -0.24 -6.92
CA ALA A 224 14.77 0.17 -8.08
C ALA A 224 16.27 -0.19 -8.00
N ARG A 225 16.69 -0.98 -6.99
CA ARG A 225 18.10 -1.34 -6.70
C ARG A 225 19.04 -0.15 -6.45
N ASN A 226 18.49 1.02 -6.16
CA ASN A 226 19.24 2.19 -5.72
C ASN A 226 19.46 2.13 -4.20
N VAL A 227 20.23 1.12 -3.78
CA VAL A 227 20.42 0.76 -2.35
C VAL A 227 20.94 1.93 -1.53
N LYS A 228 21.86 2.72 -2.08
CA LYS A 228 22.45 3.86 -1.38
C LYS A 228 21.41 4.93 -1.07
N VAL A 229 20.57 5.27 -2.05
CA VAL A 229 19.51 6.26 -1.88
C VAL A 229 18.40 5.72 -0.97
N ALA A 230 18.05 4.43 -1.10
CA ALA A 230 17.11 3.76 -0.23
C ALA A 230 17.52 3.84 1.25
N GLU A 231 18.80 3.54 1.52
CA GLU A 231 19.38 3.62 2.85
C GLU A 231 19.34 5.04 3.42
N THR A 232 19.66 6.06 2.61
CA THR A 232 19.52 7.47 3.05
C THR A 232 18.09 7.78 3.47
N PHE A 233 17.11 7.37 2.66
CA PHE A 233 15.71 7.63 2.97
C PHE A 233 15.24 6.89 4.23
N PHE A 234 15.59 5.62 4.41
CA PHE A 234 15.24 4.92 5.65
C PHE A 234 15.85 5.55 6.89
N LYS A 235 17.12 5.97 6.83
CA LYS A 235 17.79 6.68 7.93
C LYS A 235 17.07 7.98 8.27
N ASN A 236 16.71 8.78 7.26
CA ASN A 236 15.97 10.03 7.46
C ASN A 236 14.59 9.79 8.07
N GLY A 237 13.89 8.74 7.62
CA GLY A 237 12.59 8.35 8.17
C GLY A 237 12.69 7.98 9.65
N ILE A 238 13.67 7.13 10.02
CA ILE A 238 13.92 6.74 11.41
C ILE A 238 14.26 7.96 12.28
N ASP A 239 15.16 8.83 11.81
CA ASP A 239 15.55 10.04 12.54
C ASP A 239 14.34 10.91 12.89
N VAL A 240 13.54 11.28 11.88
CA VAL A 240 12.36 12.14 12.07
C VAL A 240 11.33 11.47 12.98
N LEU A 241 11.02 10.18 12.76
CA LEU A 241 10.00 9.48 13.54
C LEU A 241 10.42 9.25 14.99
N SER A 242 11.71 8.99 15.25
CA SER A 242 12.22 8.70 16.59
C SER A 242 12.17 9.89 17.55
N LYS A 243 12.11 11.12 17.03
CA LYS A 243 12.03 12.36 17.81
C LYS A 243 10.66 12.57 18.49
N HIS A 244 9.63 11.82 18.09
CA HIS A 244 8.27 11.99 18.60
C HIS A 244 7.75 10.66 19.18
N PRO A 245 7.44 10.59 20.49
CA PRO A 245 6.94 9.37 21.13
C PRO A 245 5.68 8.78 20.47
N ASP A 246 4.77 9.63 20.00
CA ASP A 246 3.53 9.22 19.32
C ASP A 246 3.80 8.45 18.01
N ASN A 247 4.98 8.67 17.42
CA ASN A 247 5.39 8.03 16.18
C ASN A 247 6.10 6.69 16.38
N LYS A 248 6.18 6.18 17.62
CA LYS A 248 6.82 4.90 17.94
C LYS A 248 6.38 3.74 17.03
N PRO A 249 5.08 3.54 16.70
CA PRO A 249 4.67 2.48 15.78
C PRO A 249 5.27 2.64 14.37
N PHE A 250 5.30 3.85 13.84
CA PHE A 250 5.86 4.16 12.53
C PHE A 250 7.40 4.05 12.53
N CYS A 251 8.05 4.48 13.61
CA CYS A 251 9.49 4.31 13.78
C CYS A 251 9.89 2.83 13.80
N ARG A 252 9.08 1.97 14.44
CA ARG A 252 9.29 0.51 14.40
C ARG A 252 9.20 -0.04 12.97
N GLN A 253 8.21 0.40 12.20
CA GLN A 253 8.06 0.00 10.79
C GLN A 253 9.28 0.43 9.96
N ALA A 254 9.74 1.67 10.14
CA ALA A 254 10.93 2.20 9.48
C ALA A 254 12.19 1.40 9.83
N CYS A 255 12.36 1.04 11.11
CA CYS A 255 13.46 0.20 11.58
C CYS A 255 13.43 -1.20 10.94
N THR A 256 12.26 -1.84 10.86
CA THR A 256 12.13 -3.15 10.19
C THR A 256 12.49 -3.07 8.71
N ALA A 257 11.99 -2.06 7.98
CA ALA A 257 12.30 -1.88 6.56
C ALA A 257 13.81 -1.65 6.33
N TYR A 258 14.44 -0.83 7.17
CA TYR A 258 15.87 -0.61 7.10
C TYR A 258 16.68 -1.87 7.46
N GLY A 259 16.26 -2.61 8.49
CA GLY A 259 16.85 -3.88 8.87
C GLY A 259 16.82 -4.91 7.73
N SER A 260 15.73 -4.99 6.98
CA SER A 260 15.63 -5.83 5.78
C SER A 260 16.64 -5.42 4.70
N LEU A 261 16.80 -4.13 4.43
CA LEU A 261 17.84 -3.64 3.50
C LEU A 261 19.24 -4.05 3.97
N LEU A 262 19.53 -3.93 5.26
CA LEU A 262 20.81 -4.32 5.85
C LEU A 262 21.08 -5.82 5.67
N MET A 263 20.07 -6.67 5.89
CA MET A 263 20.16 -8.12 5.62
C MET A 263 20.47 -8.40 4.16
N MET A 264 19.76 -7.77 3.22
CA MET A 264 19.95 -7.94 1.78
C MET A 264 21.35 -7.53 1.30
N THR A 265 21.99 -6.61 2.02
CA THR A 265 23.33 -6.08 1.71
C THR A 265 24.45 -6.78 2.48
N GLY A 266 24.17 -7.89 3.16
CA GLY A 266 25.17 -8.68 3.89
C GLY A 266 25.55 -8.11 5.26
N ARG A 267 24.86 -7.07 5.75
CA ARG A 267 25.13 -6.39 7.03
C ARG A 267 24.28 -6.94 8.18
N ALA A 268 24.30 -8.26 8.36
CA ALA A 268 23.41 -8.95 9.28
C ALA A 268 23.54 -8.50 10.76
N ALA A 269 24.76 -8.18 11.20
CA ALA A 269 24.99 -7.70 12.57
C ALA A 269 24.30 -6.35 12.83
N GLU A 270 24.39 -5.42 11.87
CA GLU A 270 23.69 -4.13 11.95
C GLU A 270 22.18 -4.32 11.82
N ALA A 271 21.74 -5.20 10.92
CA ALA A 271 20.33 -5.47 10.69
C ALA A 271 19.60 -5.92 11.96
N LYS A 272 20.24 -6.79 12.76
CA LYS A 272 19.68 -7.30 14.00
C LYS A 272 19.25 -6.17 14.95
N ILE A 273 20.07 -5.12 15.08
CA ILE A 273 19.78 -3.96 15.94
C ILE A 273 18.48 -3.29 15.51
N PHE A 274 18.27 -3.08 14.21
CA PHE A 274 17.09 -2.40 13.69
C PHE A 274 15.86 -3.30 13.68
N ILE A 275 16.01 -4.61 13.45
CA ILE A 275 14.91 -5.56 13.54
C ILE A 275 14.40 -5.69 14.99
N GLU A 276 15.31 -5.74 15.98
CA GLU A 276 14.93 -5.76 17.41
C GLU A 276 14.18 -4.49 17.81
N LYS A 277 14.70 -3.32 17.41
CA LYS A 277 13.99 -2.04 17.56
C LYS A 277 12.60 -2.07 16.91
N GLY A 278 12.48 -2.65 15.72
CA GLY A 278 11.22 -2.86 15.01
C GLY A 278 10.23 -3.76 15.74
N GLN A 279 10.72 -4.74 16.49
CA GLN A 279 9.90 -5.62 17.35
C GLN A 279 9.54 -4.99 18.71
N GLY A 280 10.12 -3.83 19.03
CA GLY A 280 9.94 -3.17 20.33
C GLY A 280 10.70 -3.85 21.46
N LYS A 281 11.77 -4.59 21.13
CA LYS A 281 12.70 -5.23 22.06
C LYS A 281 13.92 -4.35 22.31
#